data_AF-A0A164AM02-F1
#
_entry.id   AF-A0A164AM02-F1
#
_cell.length_a   1.000
_cell.length_b   1.000
_cell.length_c   1.000
_cell.angle_alpha   90.00
_cell.angle_beta   90.00
_cell.angle_gamma   90.00
#
_symmetry.space_group_name_H-M   'P 1'
#
loop_
_entity.id
_entity.type
_entity.pdbx_description
1 polymer ?
#
loop_
_entity_poly.entity_id
_entity_poly.type
_entity_poly.pdbx_seq_one_letter_code
_entity_poly.pdbx_strand_id
1 'polypeptide(L)' 'MTARPTDAVIDEIISTCNGDLRGALKALLMVNEQLEAELQQLYAASPQFGAIRPGNNVLH' A
#
# COMPACT_ATOMS: atom_id res chain seq x y z
N MET A 1 -23.18 15.30 8.22
CA MET A 1 -21.85 14.96 7.67
C MET A 1 -21.98 13.58 7.04
N THR A 2 -21.85 13.46 5.73
CA THR A 2 -21.98 12.18 5.01
C THR A 2 -20.65 11.44 5.08
N ALA A 3 -20.63 10.27 5.74
CA ALA A 3 -19.47 9.38 5.74
C ALA A 3 -19.15 8.96 4.30
N ARG A 4 -17.86 8.93 3.96
CA ARG A 4 -17.43 8.51 2.63
C ARG A 4 -17.56 6.99 2.54
N PRO A 5 -17.82 6.40 1.36
CA PRO A 5 -17.85 4.94 1.19
C PRO A 5 -16.58 4.25 1.71
N THR A 6 -15.45 4.97 1.66
CA THR A 6 -14.15 4.52 2.18
C THR A 6 -14.13 4.33 3.69
N ASP A 7 -14.89 5.13 4.45
CA ASP A 7 -14.90 5.07 5.92
C ASP A 7 -15.52 3.75 6.39
N ALA A 8 -16.57 3.26 5.72
CA ALA A 8 -17.20 1.97 6.01
C ALA A 8 -16.26 0.79 5.77
N VAL A 9 -15.44 0.85 4.70
CA VAL A 9 -14.44 -0.19 4.40
C VAL A 9 -13.32 -0.16 5.44
N ILE A 10 -12.92 1.02 5.90
CA ILE A 10 -11.92 1.16 6.97
C ILE A 10 -12.45 0.57 8.28
N ASP A 11 -13.71 0.86 8.65
CA ASP A 11 -14.34 0.33 9.85
C ASP A 11 -14.48 -1.21 9.79
N GLU A 12 -14.81 -1.77 8.62
CA GLU A 12 -14.84 -3.22 8.39
C GLU A 12 -13.45 -3.83 8.58
N ILE A 13 -12.41 -3.23 8.00
CA ILE A 13 -11.02 -3.69 8.19
C ILE A 13 -10.65 -3.65 9.68
N ILE A 14 -10.94 -2.56 10.39
CA ILE A 14 -10.68 -2.43 11.84
C ILE A 14 -11.40 -3.55 12.61
N SER A 15 -12.65 -3.85 12.26
CA SER A 15 -13.44 -4.91 12.87
C SER A 15 -12.84 -6.30 12.62
N THR A 16 -12.42 -6.59 11.38
CA THR A 16 -11.78 -7.87 11.04
C THR A 16 -10.45 -8.09 11.76
N CYS A 17 -9.76 -7.00 12.14
CA CYS A 17 -8.53 -7.06 12.90
C CYS A 17 -8.76 -7.14 14.42
N ASN A 18 -10.00 -7.38 14.83
CA ASN A 18 -10.39 -7.61 16.23
C ASN A 18 -9.95 -6.46 17.17
N GLY A 19 -9.88 -5.24 16.63
CA GLY A 19 -9.41 -4.04 17.32
C GLY A 19 -7.89 -3.81 17.30
N ASP A 20 -7.08 -4.73 16.77
CA ASP A 20 -5.63 -4.53 16.61
C ASP A 20 -5.29 -3.81 15.30
N LEU A 21 -5.69 -2.54 15.22
CA LEU A 21 -5.39 -1.69 14.06
C LEU A 21 -3.88 -1.51 13.85
N ARG A 22 -3.07 -1.56 14.92
CA ARG A 22 -1.62 -1.42 14.82
C ARG A 22 -0.99 -2.67 14.19
N GLY A 23 -1.44 -3.86 14.57
CA GLY A 23 -1.05 -5.12 13.94
C GLY A 23 -1.50 -5.18 12.48
N ALA A 24 -2.74 -4.78 12.20
CA ALA A 24 -3.29 -4.70 10.84
C ALA A 24 -2.48 -3.79 9.92
N LEU A 25 -2.19 -2.58 10.39
CA LEU A 25 -1.41 -1.60 9.65
C LEU A 25 0.02 -2.09 9.43
N LYS A 26 0.63 -2.71 10.45
CA LYS A 26 1.97 -3.30 10.32
C LYS A 26 1.99 -4.42 9.27
N ALA A 27 1.01 -5.31 9.28
CA ALA A 27 0.90 -6.38 8.29
C ALA A 27 0.73 -5.81 6.87
N LEU A 28 -0.12 -4.79 6.72
CA LEU A 28 -0.33 -4.13 5.42
C LEU A 28 0.95 -3.46 4.92
N LEU A 29 1.69 -2.77 5.78
CA LEU A 29 2.96 -2.13 5.43
C LEU A 29 4.01 -3.17 5.01
N MET A 30 4.13 -4.28 5.74
CA MET A 30 5.07 -5.35 5.41
C MET A 30 4.77 -5.97 4.03
N VAL A 31 3.49 -6.21 3.73
CA VAL A 31 3.07 -6.71 2.40
C VAL A 31 3.36 -5.66 1.32
N ASN A 32 3.14 -4.38 1.60
CA ASN A 32 3.42 -3.31 0.65
C ASN A 32 4.93 -3.21 0.33
N GLU A 33 5.79 -3.22 1.34
CA GLU A 33 7.25 -3.22 1.16
C GLU A 33 7.73 -4.42 0.31
N GLN A 34 7.15 -5.60 0.53
CA GLN A 34 7.45 -6.78 -0.28
C GLN A 34 7.03 -6.59 -1.75
N LEU A 35 5.80 -6.10 -1.99
CA LEU A 35 5.28 -5.87 -3.34
C LEU A 35 6.10 -4.80 -4.08
N GLU A 36 6.52 -3.73 -3.39
CA GLU A 36 7.41 -2.72 -3.97
C GLU A 36 8.76 -3.32 -4.38
N ALA A 37 9.33 -4.23 -3.58
CA ALA A 37 10.56 -4.93 -3.92
C ALA A 37 10.38 -5.85 -5.14
N GLU A 38 9.27 -6.59 -5.22
CA GLU A 38 8.95 -7.43 -6.38
C GLU A 38 8.79 -6.58 -7.66
N LEU A 39 8.09 -5.44 -7.56
CA LEU A 39 7.95 -4.49 -8.68
C LEU A 39 9.30 -3.94 -9.12
N GLN A 40 10.18 -3.56 -8.19
CA GLN A 40 11.52 -3.09 -8.51
C GLN A 40 12.34 -4.14 -9.27
N GLN A 41 12.25 -5.42 -8.86
CA GLN A 41 12.92 -6.52 -9.55
C GLN A 41 12.37 -6.71 -10.97
N LEU A 42 11.05 -6.66 -11.14
CA LEU A 42 10.40 -6.78 -12.46
C LEU A 42 10.80 -5.63 -13.39
N TYR A 43 10.83 -4.38 -12.89
CA TYR A 43 11.27 -3.23 -13.66
C TYR A 43 12.76 -3.29 -14.02
N ALA A 44 13.61 -3.81 -13.13
CA ALA A 44 15.03 -4.00 -13.40
C ALA A 44 15.29 -5.10 -14.46
N ALA A 45 14.48 -6.17 -14.45
CA ALA A 45 14.56 -7.26 -15.42
C ALA A 45 13.98 -6.91 -16.80
N SER A 46 13.13 -5.88 -16.89
CA SER A 46 12.46 -5.44 -18.11
C SER A 46 12.88 -4.02 -18.52
N PRO A 47 13.98 -3.84 -19.26
CA PRO A 47 14.51 -2.51 -19.62
C PRO A 47 13.54 -1.65 -20.45
N GLN A 48 12.47 -2.23 -21.01
CA GLN A 48 11.40 -1.52 -21.71
C GLN A 48 10.50 -0.69 -20.75
N PHE A 49 10.39 -1.08 -19.48
CA PHE A 49 9.59 -0.38 -18.47
C PHE A 49 10.41 0.50 -17.52
N GLY A 50 11.75 0.51 -17.65
CA GLY A 50 12.66 1.32 -16.82
C GLY A 50 12.46 2.85 -16.91
N ALA A 51 11.61 3.32 -17.83
CA ALA A 51 11.25 4.73 -17.99
C ALA A 51 10.01 5.17 -17.19
N ILE A 52 9.17 4.25 -16.69
CA ILE A 52 8.07 4.60 -15.77
C ILE A 52 8.59 4.45 -14.35
N ARG A 53 9.23 5.51 -13.83
CA ARG A 53 9.50 5.64 -12.39
C ARG A 53 8.23 6.19 -11.73
N PRO A 54 7.43 5.40 -10.99
CA PRO A 54 6.36 5.93 -10.17
C PRO A 54 6.98 6.28 -8.82
N GLY A 55 7.38 7.54 -8.62
CA GLY A 55 7.93 7.92 -7.31
C GLY A 55 8.71 9.22 -7.21
N ASN A 56 8.59 10.15 -8.17
CA ASN A 56 9.20 11.47 -8.01
C ASN A 56 8.24 12.47 -7.35
N ASN A 57 7.64 12.09 -6.22
CA ASN A 57 7.06 13.02 -5.26
C ASN A 57 7.90 12.98 -3.97
N VAL A 58 9.11 13.52 -4.05
CA VAL A 58 9.75 14.10 -2.87
C VAL A 58 8.87 15.29 -2.48
N LEU A 59 8.09 15.13 -1.41
CA LEU A 59 7.38 16.23 -0.77
C LEU A 59 8.45 17.23 -0.28
N HIS A 60 8.40 18.43 -0.83
CA HIS A 60 9.24 19.57 -0.51
C HIS A 60 8.53 20.46 0.52
#